data_AF-A0A958G600-F1
#
_entry.id   AF-A0A958G600-F1
#
_cell.length_a   1.000
_cell.length_b   1.000
_cell.length_c   1.000
_cell.angle_alpha   90.00
_cell.angle_beta   90.00
_cell.angle_gamma   90.00
#
_symmetry.space_group_name_H-M   'P 1'
#
loop_
_entity.id
_entity.type
_entity.pdbx_description
1 polymer ?
#
loop_
_entity_poly.entity_id
_entity_poly.type
_entity_poly.pdbx_seq_one_letter_code
_entity_poly.pdbx_strand_id
1 'polypeptide(L)' 'ELTISDEAILRIIRDYTRESGVRNLERQIANLCRKVIRELVGNSSNGTVKIEADNLPAYQGKPIYLNRKISQQR' A
#
# COMPACT_ATOMS: atom_id res chain seq x y z
N GLU A 1 -3.99 -3.03 16.20
CA GLU A 1 -2.72 -2.38 15.80
C GLU A 1 -2.54 -2.49 14.27
N LEU A 2 -1.79 -1.58 13.63
CA LEU A 2 -1.50 -1.66 12.17
C LEU A 2 0.00 -1.88 11.96
N THR A 3 0.34 -2.95 11.27
CA THR A 3 1.71 -3.26 10.85
C THR A 3 1.79 -3.29 9.34
N ILE A 4 2.77 -2.62 8.75
CA ILE A 4 3.00 -2.61 7.31
C ILE A 4 4.40 -3.18 7.07
N SER A 5 4.50 -4.19 6.20
CA SER A 5 5.77 -4.76 5.78
C SER A 5 6.57 -3.82 4.87
N ASP A 6 7.89 -3.93 4.89
CA ASP A 6 8.78 -3.16 4.02
C ASP A 6 8.49 -3.43 2.54
N GLU A 7 8.17 -4.68 2.19
CA GLU A 7 7.77 -5.06 0.84
C GLU A 7 6.49 -4.35 0.40
N ALA A 8 5.51 -4.20 1.30
CA ALA A 8 4.29 -3.44 1.02
C ALA A 8 4.60 -1.96 0.81
N ILE A 9 5.49 -1.36 1.61
CA ILE A 9 5.91 0.04 1.42
C ILE A 9 6.60 0.22 0.06
N LEU A 10 7.55 -0.66 -0.27
CA LEU A 10 8.24 -0.64 -1.56
C LEU A 10 7.26 -0.82 -2.72
N ARG A 11 6.22 -1.64 -2.54
CA ARG A 11 5.17 -1.81 -3.55
C ARG A 11 4.31 -0.56 -3.71
N ILE A 12 3.94 0.13 -2.62
CA ILE A 12 3.25 1.43 -2.71
C ILE A 12 4.08 2.42 -3.53
N ILE A 13 5.38 2.52 -3.22
CA ILE A 13 6.30 3.44 -3.91
C ILE A 13 6.33 3.11 -5.42
N ARG A 14 6.52 1.84 -5.80
CA ARG A 14 6.72 1.43 -7.20
C ARG A 14 5.43 1.46 -8.03
N ASP A 15 4.32 0.99 -7.45
CA ASP A 15 3.10 0.67 -8.19
C ASP A 15 2.02 1.76 -8.06
N TYR A 16 2.11 2.63 -7.05
CA TYR A 16 1.06 3.60 -6.71
C TYR A 16 1.54 5.04 -6.60
N THR A 17 2.85 5.31 -6.74
CA THR A 17 3.42 6.66 -6.74
C THR A 17 4.32 6.90 -7.95
N ARG A 18 4.42 8.18 -8.37
CA ARG A 18 5.28 8.63 -9.48
C ARG A 18 5.51 10.14 -9.33
N GLU A 19 6.35 10.47 -8.36
CA GLU A 19 6.65 11.85 -7.95
C GLU A 19 8.12 11.92 -7.56
N SER A 20 8.75 13.09 -7.72
CA SER A 20 10.12 13.34 -7.23
C SER A 20 10.19 13.56 -5.71
N GLY A 21 9.04 13.85 -5.07
CA GLY A 21 8.87 13.99 -3.63
C GLY A 21 8.05 12.84 -3.04
N VAL A 22 7.50 13.06 -1.84
CA VAL A 22 6.76 12.04 -1.08
C VAL A 22 5.30 12.39 -0.83
N ARG A 23 4.77 13.47 -1.43
CA ARG A 23 3.41 13.95 -1.14
C ARG A 23 2.37 12.90 -1.55
N ASN A 24 2.54 12.26 -2.70
CA ASN A 24 1.66 11.19 -3.13
C ASN A 24 1.81 9.94 -2.26
N LEU A 25 3.05 9.58 -1.88
CA LEU A 25 3.31 8.45 -0.97
C LEU A 25 2.59 8.65 0.38
N GLU A 26 2.72 9.83 0.97
CA GLU A 26 2.03 10.21 2.20
C GLU A 26 0.51 10.08 2.06
N ARG A 27 -0.07 10.60 0.95
CA ARG A 27 -1.50 10.47 0.67
C ARG A 27 -1.94 9.00 0.55
N GLN A 28 -1.14 8.16 -0.11
CA GLN A 28 -1.43 6.74 -0.24
C GLN A 28 -1.43 6.05 1.13
N ILE A 29 -0.40 6.28 1.96
CA ILE A 29 -0.32 5.71 3.31
C ILE A 29 -1.49 6.19 4.18
N ALA A 30 -1.82 7.48 4.16
CA ALA A 30 -2.97 8.02 4.89
C ALA A 30 -4.30 7.40 4.46
N ASN A 31 -4.49 7.17 3.15
CA ASN A 31 -5.66 6.47 2.62
C ASN A 31 -5.74 5.01 3.09
N LEU A 32 -4.60 4.31 3.10
CA LEU A 32 -4.50 2.94 3.59
C LEU A 32 -4.90 2.86 5.07
N CYS A 33 -4.33 3.72 5.92
CA CYS A 33 -4.69 3.78 7.34
C CYS A 33 -6.18 4.04 7.55
N ARG A 34 -6.78 4.98 6.80
CA ARG A 34 -8.22 5.25 6.86
C ARG A 34 -9.10 4.08 6.42
N LYS A 35 -8.63 3.22 5.53
CA LYS A 35 -9.36 2.02 5.10
C LYS A 35 -9.29 0.94 6.17
N VAL A 36 -8.10 0.70 6.73
CA VAL A 36 -7.90 -0.25 7.82
C VAL A 36 -8.72 0.12 9.05
N ILE A 37 -8.74 1.39 9.45
CA ILE A 37 -9.54 1.84 10.60
C ILE A 37 -11.04 1.60 10.36
N ARG A 38 -11.53 1.91 9.16
CA ARG A 38 -12.94 1.66 8.81
C ARG A 38 -13.31 0.19 8.87
N GLU A 39 -12.42 -0.69 8.40
CA GLU A 39 -12.61 -2.13 8.50
C GLU A 39 -12.65 -2.61 9.95
N LEU A 40 -11.69 -2.17 10.77
CA LEU A 40 -11.61 -2.54 12.19
C LEU A 40 -12.85 -2.13 12.98
N VAL A 41 -13.31 -0.89 12.78
CA VAL A 41 -14.52 -0.36 13.43
C VAL A 41 -15.77 -1.07 12.91
N GLY A 42 -15.87 -1.31 11.60
CA GLY A 42 -17.02 -1.96 10.99
C GLY A 42 -17.19 -3.42 11.43
N ASN A 43 -16.08 -4.15 11.58
CA ASN A 43 -16.09 -5.56 11.94
C ASN A 43 -16.07 -5.79 13.47
N SER A 44 -16.15 -4.74 14.29
CA SER A 44 -15.99 -4.82 15.77
C SER A 44 -14.78 -5.64 16.20
N SER A 45 -13.71 -5.61 15.39
CA SER A 45 -12.55 -6.47 15.55
C SER A 45 -11.42 -5.66 16.17
N ASN A 46 -10.88 -6.14 17.30
CA ASN A 46 -9.76 -5.48 17.99
C ASN A 46 -8.39 -6.03 17.54
N GLY A 47 -8.33 -6.67 16.38
CA GLY A 47 -7.16 -7.38 15.89
C GLY A 47 -6.03 -6.49 15.39
N THR A 48 -4.86 -7.10 15.23
CA THR A 48 -3.74 -6.51 14.50
C THR A 48 -3.93 -6.74 13.00
N VAL A 49 -3.93 -5.66 12.22
CA VAL A 49 -4.01 -5.71 10.76
C VAL A 49 -2.59 -5.65 10.21
N LYS A 50 -2.19 -6.70 9.50
CA LYS A 50 -0.89 -6.80 8.85
C LYS A 50 -1.04 -6.57 7.35
N ILE A 51 -0.41 -5.52 6.84
CA ILE A 51 -0.40 -5.20 5.41
C ILE A 51 0.89 -5.75 4.79
N GLU A 52 0.71 -6.70 3.89
CA GLU A 52 1.75 -7.36 3.12
C GLU A 52 1.61 -7.01 1.64
N ALA A 53 2.68 -7.22 0.85
CA ALA A 53 2.67 -6.87 -0.56
C ALA A 53 1.55 -7.56 -1.36
N ASP A 54 1.09 -8.72 -0.90
CA ASP A 54 0.06 -9.53 -1.57
C ASP A 54 -1.36 -9.08 -1.25
N ASN A 55 -1.62 -8.59 -0.04
CA ASN A 55 -2.94 -8.10 0.36
C ASN A 55 -3.12 -6.59 0.12
N LEU A 56 -2.04 -5.85 -0.16
CA LEU A 56 -2.07 -4.42 -0.48
C LEU A 56 -3.11 -4.05 -1.56
N PRO A 57 -3.30 -4.80 -2.66
CA PRO A 57 -4.31 -4.47 -3.67
C PRO A 57 -5.75 -4.52 -3.17
N ALA A 58 -6.06 -5.30 -2.13
CA ALA A 58 -7.39 -5.29 -1.52
C ALA A 58 -7.70 -3.92 -0.89
N TYR A 59 -6.66 -3.26 -0.36
CA TYR A 59 -6.78 -1.95 0.24
C TYR A 59 -6.62 -0.82 -0.77
N GLN A 60 -5.61 -0.83 -1.63
CA GLN A 60 -5.32 0.27 -2.56
C GLN A 60 -5.94 0.12 -3.95
N GLY A 61 -6.58 -1.00 -4.24
CA GLY A 61 -7.07 -1.32 -5.56
C GLY A 61 -5.95 -1.80 -6.48
N LYS A 62 -6.25 -1.87 -7.78
CA LYS A 62 -5.30 -2.33 -8.81
C LYS A 62 -4.10 -1.37 -8.88
N PRO A 63 -2.86 -1.88 -9.08
CA PRO A 63 -1.69 -1.07 -9.38
C PRO A 63 -1.96 -0.04 -10.48
N ILE A 64 -1.60 1.22 -10.23
CA ILE A 64 -1.77 2.31 -11.20
C ILE A 64 -0.65 2.26 -12.23
N TYR A 65 0.55 1.99 -11.73
CA TYR A 65 1.76 1.92 -12.52
C TYR A 65 2.19 0.48 -12.63
N LEU A 66 2.23 -0.03 -13.86
CA LEU A 66 2.89 -1.28 -14.12
C LEU A 66 4.39 -1.07 -13.94
N ASN A 67 4.96 -1.73 -12.93
CA ASN A 67 6.40 -1.82 -12.80
C ASN A 67 6.95 -2.63 -13.99
N ARG A 68 7.33 -1.93 -15.07
CA ARG A 68 8.19 -2.53 -16.09
C ARG A 68 9.50 -2.83 -15.37
N LYS A 69 9.76 -4.11 -15.08
CA LYS A 69 11.11 -4.55 -14.79
C LYS A 69 11.97 -4.13 -15.98
N ILE A 70 12.77 -3.08 -15.81
CA ILE A 70 13.80 -2.70 -16.77
C ILE A 70 14.91 -3.74 -16.58
N SER A 71 14.71 -4.91 -17.17
CA SER A 71 15.62 -6.07 -17.20
C SER A 71 14.94 -7.05 -18.16
N GLN A 72 15.23 -7.04 -19.46
CA GLN A 72 16.46 -7.56 -20.05
C GLN A 72 16.88 -6.72 -21.27
N GLN A 73 17.85 -5.84 -21.11
CA GLN A 73 18.66 -5.30 -22.21
C GLN A 73 20.01 -4.88 -21.61
N ARG A 74 20.81 -5.90 -21.31
CA ARG A 74 22.27 -5.83 -21.25
C ARG A 74 22.79 -7.10 -21.89
#